data_AF-A0A9Q0F9W6-F1
#
_entry.id   AF-A0A9Q0F9W6-F1
#
_cell.length_a   1.000
_cell.length_b   1.000
_cell.length_c   1.000
_cell.angle_alpha   90.00
_cell.angle_beta   90.00
_cell.angle_gamma   90.00
#
_symmetry.space_group_name_H-M   'P 1'
#
loop_
_entity.id
_entity.type
_entity.pdbx_description
1 polymer ?
#
loop_
_entity_poly.entity_id
_entity_poly.type
_entity_poly.pdbx_seq_one_letter_code
_entity_poly.pdbx_strand_id
1 'polypeptide(L)'
;MHSQTVREGQPLKGETQFCATSLESLLDFVSDIFGQDSRFHVLTTRHLTAGSSSKSDFVQNYTIIEAPEEMSPSKMVGCHTMSYPYTIFFCHSQTGNKVFKVLLCGENGDKIEAISVCHMDTSNWNRDHVAFKILATHPGSSEVCHFFPEEHLVWLPAESYSQFFYCVLIPDHHKKSAICFYRVCFLFHKIQFMSPV
;
A
#
# COMPACT_ATOMS: atom_id res chain seq x y z
N MET A 1 -9.37 33.36 5.62
CA MET A 1 -10.39 32.31 5.87
C MET A 1 -9.61 31.06 6.27
N HIS A 2 -9.86 30.59 7.49
CA HIS A 2 -9.13 29.59 8.30
C HIS A 2 -8.16 28.63 7.59
N SER A 3 -6.86 28.81 7.86
CA SER A 3 -5.81 27.80 7.65
C SER A 3 -6.10 26.62 8.57
N GLN A 4 -6.69 25.55 8.02
CA GLN A 4 -6.68 24.25 8.68
C GLN A 4 -5.32 23.62 8.38
N THR A 5 -4.36 23.82 9.28
CA THR A 5 -3.20 22.93 9.37
C THR A 5 -3.75 21.58 9.81
N VAL A 6 -3.77 20.57 8.94
CA VAL A 6 -3.98 19.19 9.38
C VAL A 6 -2.91 18.92 10.42
N ARG A 7 -3.37 18.68 11.65
CA ARG A 7 -2.51 18.31 12.76
C ARG A 7 -1.98 16.92 12.39
N GLU A 8 -0.69 16.84 12.11
CA GLU A 8 -0.01 15.54 11.96
C GLU A 8 -0.39 14.71 13.19
N GLY A 9 -1.00 13.54 12.96
CA GLY A 9 -1.20 12.58 14.04
C GLY A 9 0.17 12.26 14.65
N GLN A 10 0.22 11.94 15.94
CA GLN A 10 1.49 11.48 16.49
C GLN A 10 1.96 10.24 15.72
N PRO A 11 3.20 10.21 15.19
CA PRO A 11 3.71 9.05 14.50
C PRO A 11 3.63 7.81 15.38
N LEU A 12 3.36 6.66 14.76
CA LEU A 12 3.43 5.40 15.49
C LEU A 12 4.86 5.17 15.97
N LYS A 13 5.02 4.44 17.08
CA LYS A 13 6.35 4.17 17.61
C LYS A 13 7.15 3.34 16.58
N GLY A 14 8.25 3.90 16.10
CA GLY A 14 9.09 3.29 15.05
C GLY A 14 8.66 3.62 13.61
N GLU A 15 7.67 4.48 13.45
CA GLU A 15 7.26 5.05 12.17
C GLU A 15 7.83 6.47 12.03
N THR A 16 8.32 6.81 10.84
CA THR A 16 8.67 8.17 10.47
C THR A 16 7.62 8.70 9.51
N GLN A 17 7.05 9.87 9.79
CA GLN A 17 6.04 10.53 8.96
C GLN A 17 6.53 11.90 8.49
N PHE A 18 6.09 12.32 7.31
CA PHE A 18 6.43 13.62 6.74
C PHE A 18 5.36 14.09 5.74
N CYS A 19 4.95 15.35 5.84
CA CYS A 19 4.09 15.98 4.83
C CYS A 19 4.93 16.74 3.81
N ALA A 20 5.13 16.16 2.62
CA ALA A 20 5.85 16.81 1.54
C ALA A 20 4.91 17.76 0.77
N THR A 21 5.30 19.04 0.68
CA THR A 21 4.56 20.07 -0.06
C THR A 21 5.20 20.43 -1.40
N SER A 22 6.31 19.78 -1.75
CA SER A 22 7.00 19.92 -3.04
C SER A 22 7.69 18.61 -3.43
N LEU A 23 8.07 18.47 -4.70
CA LEU A 23 8.80 17.29 -5.16
C LEU A 23 10.18 17.20 -4.52
N GLU A 24 10.86 18.32 -4.31
CA GLU A 24 12.17 18.38 -3.67
C GLU A 24 12.10 17.85 -2.24
N SER A 25 11.17 18.38 -1.43
CA SER A 25 10.98 17.93 -0.04
C SER A 25 10.58 16.45 0.06
N LEU A 26 9.82 15.95 -0.93
CA LEU A 26 9.49 14.53 -1.04
C LEU A 26 10.74 13.68 -1.27
N LEU A 27 11.58 14.07 -2.24
CA LEU A 27 12.80 13.33 -2.59
C LEU A 27 13.84 13.40 -1.48
N ASP A 28 13.95 14.53 -0.77
CA ASP A 28 14.81 14.68 0.40
C ASP A 28 14.40 13.69 1.49
N PHE A 29 13.10 13.61 1.81
CA PHE A 29 12.59 12.66 2.79
C PHE A 29 12.85 11.20 2.40
N VAL A 30 12.63 10.84 1.13
CA VAL A 30 12.91 9.48 0.62
C VAL A 30 14.41 9.15 0.75
N SER A 31 15.27 10.12 0.44
CA SER A 31 16.72 9.99 0.55
C SER A 31 17.17 9.85 2.00
N ASP A 32 16.55 10.57 2.95
CA ASP A 32 16.86 10.45 4.38
C ASP A 32 16.53 9.04 4.92
N ILE A 33 15.45 8.43 4.46
CA ILE A 33 15.06 7.08 4.87
C ILE A 33 15.98 6.01 4.26
N PHE A 34 16.34 6.14 2.98
CA PHE A 34 17.14 5.15 2.26
C PHE A 34 18.65 5.38 2.34
N GLY A 35 19.09 6.56 2.76
CA GLY A 35 20.48 7.04 2.68
C GLY A 35 20.71 7.93 1.46
N GLN A 36 21.50 9.00 1.62
CA GLN A 36 21.68 10.05 0.59
C GLN A 36 22.29 9.54 -0.73
N ASP A 37 23.09 8.48 -0.69
CA ASP A 37 23.72 7.90 -1.88
C ASP A 37 22.92 6.72 -2.48
N SER A 38 21.77 6.38 -1.89
CA SER A 38 20.97 5.24 -2.32
C SER A 38 20.15 5.57 -3.55
N ARG A 39 20.25 4.74 -4.59
CA ARG A 39 19.29 4.77 -5.69
C ARG A 39 17.96 4.18 -5.24
N PHE A 40 16.86 4.77 -5.67
CA PHE A 40 15.52 4.28 -5.40
C PHE A 40 14.64 4.38 -6.64
N HIS A 41 13.53 3.65 -6.62
CA HIS A 41 12.51 3.67 -7.66
C HIS A 41 11.13 3.81 -7.03
N VAL A 42 10.17 4.26 -7.83
CA VAL A 42 8.78 4.44 -7.42
C VAL A 42 7.90 3.38 -8.07
N LEU A 43 6.97 2.85 -7.28
CA LEU A 43 5.87 2.02 -7.72
C LEU A 43 4.56 2.80 -7.56
N THR A 44 3.68 2.68 -8.55
CA THR A 44 2.34 3.25 -8.54
C THR A 44 1.34 2.22 -9.03
N THR A 45 0.09 2.34 -8.59
CA THR A 45 -1.00 1.54 -9.14
C THR A 45 -1.32 2.01 -10.56
N ARG A 46 -1.50 1.08 -11.50
CA ARG A 46 -1.68 1.38 -12.92
C ARG A 46 -2.92 0.69 -13.48
N HIS A 47 -3.77 1.46 -14.15
CA HIS A 47 -4.86 0.91 -14.95
C HIS A 47 -4.32 0.38 -16.29
N LEU A 48 -4.55 -0.90 -16.56
CA LEU A 48 -4.01 -1.60 -17.74
C LEU A 48 -4.98 -1.57 -18.93
N THR A 49 -6.28 -1.46 -18.67
CA THR A 49 -7.31 -1.32 -19.70
C THR A 49 -7.93 0.07 -19.65
N ALA A 50 -7.78 0.84 -20.73
CA ALA A 50 -8.51 2.08 -20.97
C ALA A 50 -9.90 1.75 -21.55
N GLY A 51 -10.79 1.18 -20.74
CA GLY A 51 -12.04 0.59 -21.19
C GLY A 51 -13.29 1.33 -20.71
N SER A 52 -13.57 2.52 -21.25
CA SER A 52 -14.91 3.15 -21.30
C SER A 52 -15.71 3.37 -19.98
N SER A 53 -15.18 3.07 -18.81
CA SER A 53 -15.77 3.38 -17.52
C SER A 53 -15.33 4.77 -17.09
N SER A 54 -16.29 5.65 -16.82
CA SER A 54 -16.03 6.96 -16.24
C SER A 54 -15.21 6.81 -14.96
N LYS A 55 -14.35 7.79 -14.62
CA LYS A 55 -13.68 7.93 -13.32
C LYS A 55 -14.64 7.88 -12.09
N SER A 56 -15.94 7.70 -12.30
CA SER A 56 -16.95 7.47 -11.26
C SER A 56 -17.11 5.99 -10.86
N ASP A 57 -16.52 5.04 -11.58
CA ASP A 57 -16.84 3.60 -11.45
C ASP A 57 -15.86 2.84 -10.54
N PHE A 58 -15.09 3.55 -9.70
CA PHE A 58 -14.12 2.96 -8.77
C PHE A 58 -14.76 2.09 -7.68
N VAL A 59 -16.06 2.27 -7.42
CA VAL A 59 -16.81 1.48 -6.45
C VAL A 59 -17.33 0.21 -7.12
N GLN A 60 -16.47 -0.81 -7.15
CA GLN A 60 -16.81 -2.15 -7.58
C GLN A 60 -15.99 -3.19 -6.81
N ASN A 61 -16.34 -4.47 -6.96
CA ASN A 61 -15.51 -5.55 -6.46
C ASN A 61 -14.41 -5.88 -7.47
N TYR A 62 -13.21 -6.11 -6.95
CA TYR A 62 -12.11 -6.66 -7.71
C TYR A 62 -11.78 -8.08 -7.28
N THR A 63 -11.30 -8.86 -8.25
CA THR A 63 -10.78 -10.21 -8.06
C THR A 63 -9.27 -10.22 -8.36
N ILE A 64 -8.50 -10.93 -7.54
CA ILE A 64 -7.09 -11.17 -7.80
C ILE A 64 -7.00 -12.27 -8.86
N ILE A 65 -6.40 -11.97 -10.01
CA ILE A 65 -6.38 -12.90 -11.16
C ILE A 65 -5.06 -13.67 -11.29
N GLU A 66 -4.01 -13.25 -10.60
CA GLU A 66 -2.70 -13.92 -10.58
C GLU A 66 -2.09 -13.91 -9.17
N ALA A 67 -1.10 -14.76 -8.93
CA ALA A 67 -0.39 -14.76 -7.64
C ALA A 67 0.30 -13.40 -7.42
N PRO A 68 0.13 -12.77 -6.24
CA PRO A 68 0.84 -11.53 -5.92
C PRO A 68 2.37 -11.68 -6.02
N GLU A 69 3.02 -10.72 -6.68
CA GLU A 69 4.49 -10.64 -6.74
C GLU A 69 5.00 -9.88 -5.51
N GLU A 70 5.74 -10.56 -4.62
CA GLU A 70 6.35 -9.95 -3.43
C GLU A 70 7.69 -9.27 -3.79
N MET A 71 7.84 -7.99 -3.41
CA MET A 71 9.02 -7.17 -3.69
C MET A 71 10.03 -7.11 -2.52
N SER A 72 9.69 -7.73 -1.38
CA SER A 72 10.49 -7.90 -0.14
C SER A 72 11.56 -6.83 0.17
N PRO A 73 11.23 -5.53 0.23
CA PRO A 73 12.23 -4.50 0.49
C PRO A 73 12.62 -4.47 1.98
N SER A 74 13.88 -4.11 2.28
CA SER A 74 14.33 -3.91 3.67
C SER A 74 13.74 -2.65 4.31
N LYS A 75 13.46 -1.64 3.50
CA LYS A 75 12.79 -0.38 3.84
C LYS A 75 11.90 0.06 2.69
N MET A 76 10.83 0.78 2.99
CA MET A 76 9.96 1.39 1.99
C MET A 76 9.43 2.72 2.51
N VAL A 77 9.03 3.60 1.59
CA VAL A 77 8.30 4.84 1.92
C VAL A 77 6.98 4.82 1.16
N GLY A 78 5.86 4.84 1.88
CA GLY A 78 4.53 5.00 1.31
C GLY A 78 4.09 6.46 1.38
N CYS A 79 3.66 7.04 0.26
CA CYS A 79 3.19 8.42 0.18
C CYS A 79 1.76 8.46 -0.35
N HIS A 80 0.90 9.15 0.39
CA HIS A 80 -0.51 9.31 0.10
C HIS A 80 -0.82 10.72 -0.34
N THR A 81 -1.50 10.86 -1.47
CA THR A 81 -1.98 12.16 -1.94
C THR A 81 -3.11 12.63 -1.02
N MET A 82 -3.00 13.85 -0.51
CA MET A 82 -3.98 14.43 0.39
C MET A 82 -4.97 15.30 -0.38
N SER A 83 -6.24 15.31 0.05
CA SER A 83 -7.31 16.14 -0.53
C SER A 83 -7.12 17.63 -0.20
N TYR A 84 -6.19 18.29 -0.88
CA TYR A 84 -5.93 19.73 -0.77
C TYR A 84 -6.03 20.42 -2.13
N PRO A 85 -6.27 21.75 -2.18
CA PRO A 85 -6.27 22.50 -3.44
C PRO A 85 -4.92 22.53 -4.18
N TYR A 86 -3.86 22.04 -3.54
CA TYR A 86 -2.51 21.92 -4.05
C TYR A 86 -1.93 20.56 -3.63
N THR A 87 -0.95 20.06 -4.39
CA THR A 87 -0.37 18.73 -4.15
C THR A 87 0.36 18.68 -2.81
N ILE A 88 -0.09 17.79 -1.93
CA ILE A 88 0.59 17.41 -0.70
C ILE A 88 0.64 15.90 -0.63
N PHE A 89 1.81 15.35 -0.35
CA PHE A 89 2.00 13.94 -0.07
C PHE A 89 2.20 13.74 1.44
N PHE A 90 1.31 13.00 2.08
CA PHE A 90 1.55 12.44 3.40
C PHE A 90 2.36 11.15 3.26
N CYS A 91 3.63 11.20 3.61
CA CYS A 91 4.56 10.09 3.51
C CYS A 91 4.83 9.47 4.87
N HIS A 92 5.02 8.15 4.88
CA HIS A 92 5.43 7.40 6.06
C HIS A 92 6.37 6.24 5.72
N SER A 93 7.17 5.85 6.70
CA SER A 93 8.06 4.69 6.62
C SER A 93 8.02 3.91 7.92
N GLN A 94 7.87 2.59 7.80
CA GLN A 94 7.97 1.63 8.89
C GLN A 94 8.80 0.43 8.41
N THR A 95 9.62 -0.13 9.30
CA THR A 95 10.41 -1.33 9.00
C THR A 95 9.55 -2.59 9.05
N GLY A 96 9.92 -3.62 8.28
CA GLY A 96 9.25 -4.92 8.31
C GLY A 96 7.94 -4.97 7.50
N ASN A 97 7.67 -3.96 6.68
CA ASN A 97 6.58 -3.97 5.73
C ASN A 97 6.88 -4.88 4.54
N LYS A 98 5.85 -5.52 4.00
CA LYS A 98 5.91 -6.22 2.71
C LYS A 98 5.21 -5.41 1.64
N VAL A 99 5.74 -5.44 0.42
CA VAL A 99 5.15 -4.76 -0.73
C VAL A 99 4.85 -5.79 -1.81
N PHE A 100 3.67 -5.71 -2.39
CA PHE A 100 3.17 -6.63 -3.40
C PHE A 100 2.70 -5.87 -4.64
N LYS A 101 3.00 -6.41 -5.82
CA LYS A 101 2.25 -6.09 -7.04
C LYS A 101 1.15 -7.13 -7.21
N VAL A 102 -0.07 -6.66 -7.44
CA VAL A 102 -1.25 -7.51 -7.51
C VAL A 102 -2.01 -7.18 -8.78
N LEU A 103 -2.24 -8.19 -9.61
CA LEU A 103 -3.07 -8.03 -10.79
C LEU A 103 -4.55 -8.25 -10.41
N LEU A 104 -5.35 -7.21 -10.58
CA LEU A 104 -6.77 -7.17 -10.26
C LEU A 104 -7.63 -7.10 -11.52
N CYS A 105 -8.78 -7.77 -11.48
CA CYS A 105 -9.83 -7.67 -12.49
C CYS A 105 -11.15 -7.24 -11.82
N GLY A 106 -11.70 -6.12 -12.27
CA GLY A 106 -13.00 -5.60 -11.84
C GLY A 106 -14.15 -6.38 -12.46
N GLU A 107 -15.33 -6.30 -11.83
CA GLU A 107 -16.57 -6.86 -12.38
C GLU A 107 -16.94 -6.26 -13.75
N ASN A 108 -16.53 -5.02 -14.01
CA ASN A 108 -16.70 -4.35 -15.30
C ASN A 108 -15.63 -4.74 -16.36
N GLY A 109 -14.69 -5.64 -16.01
CA GLY A 109 -13.60 -6.07 -16.88
C GLY A 109 -12.34 -5.20 -16.79
N ASP A 110 -12.31 -4.17 -15.93
CA ASP A 110 -11.13 -3.33 -15.73
C ASP A 110 -9.97 -4.13 -15.15
N LYS A 111 -8.81 -4.01 -15.77
CA LYS A 111 -7.56 -4.61 -15.28
C LYS A 111 -6.69 -3.54 -14.64
N ILE A 112 -6.23 -3.83 -13.42
CA ILE A 112 -5.40 -2.93 -12.62
C ILE A 112 -4.19 -3.70 -12.12
N GLU A 113 -2.99 -3.18 -12.34
CA GLU A 113 -1.79 -3.56 -11.61
C GLU A 113 -1.73 -2.70 -10.34
N ALA A 114 -2.17 -3.26 -9.21
CA ALA A 114 -2.28 -2.54 -7.96
C ALA A 114 -1.06 -2.80 -7.06
N ILE A 115 -0.59 -1.75 -6.41
CA ILE A 115 0.44 -1.86 -5.36
C ILE A 115 -0.26 -2.04 -4.02
N SER A 116 0.13 -3.08 -3.28
CA SER A 116 -0.32 -3.32 -1.91
C SER A 116 0.84 -3.32 -0.94
N VAL A 117 0.61 -2.79 0.25
CA VAL A 117 1.54 -2.83 1.37
C VAL A 117 0.88 -3.55 2.52
N CYS A 118 1.62 -4.46 3.14
CA CYS A 118 1.24 -5.16 4.36
C CYS A 118 2.18 -4.77 5.50
N HIS A 119 1.62 -4.23 6.57
CA HIS A 119 2.29 -3.97 7.83
C HIS A 119 2.26 -5.25 8.66
N MET A 120 3.42 -5.89 8.80
CA MET A 120 3.56 -7.21 9.43
C MET A 120 3.55 -7.15 10.95
N ASP A 121 3.95 -6.01 11.53
CA ASP A 121 3.89 -5.77 12.97
C ASP A 121 3.08 -4.50 13.26
N THR A 122 1.89 -4.71 13.81
CA THR A 122 0.96 -3.66 14.20
C THR A 122 0.88 -3.49 15.73
N SER A 123 1.78 -4.13 16.49
CA SER A 123 1.74 -4.13 17.97
C SER A 123 1.83 -2.73 18.58
N ASN A 124 2.60 -1.84 17.94
CA ASN A 124 2.79 -0.46 18.36
C ASN A 124 1.79 0.53 17.75
N TRP A 125 0.83 0.05 16.96
CA TRP A 125 -0.19 0.91 16.36
C TRP A 125 -1.16 1.41 17.42
N ASN A 126 -1.69 2.62 17.23
CA ASN A 126 -2.72 3.15 18.11
C ASN A 126 -3.95 2.22 18.06
N ARG A 127 -4.48 1.82 19.23
CA ARG A 127 -5.69 1.00 19.33
C ARG A 127 -6.89 1.60 18.59
N ASP A 128 -6.97 2.92 18.52
CA ASP A 128 -8.06 3.64 17.85
C ASP A 128 -7.82 3.85 16.34
N HIS A 129 -6.72 3.30 15.79
CA HIS A 129 -6.40 3.39 14.37
C HIS A 129 -7.55 2.85 13.51
N VAL A 130 -7.86 3.54 12.42
CA VAL A 130 -9.04 3.24 11.57
C VAL A 130 -9.04 1.80 11.05
N ALA A 131 -7.87 1.25 10.76
CA ALA A 131 -7.73 -0.14 10.32
C ALA A 131 -8.33 -1.14 11.32
N PHE A 132 -8.16 -0.92 12.63
CA PHE A 132 -8.69 -1.81 13.65
C PHE A 132 -10.20 -1.75 13.79
N LYS A 133 -10.80 -0.60 13.48
CA LYS A 133 -12.26 -0.44 13.42
C LYS A 133 -12.85 -1.17 12.22
N ILE A 134 -12.24 -1.03 11.04
CA ILE A 134 -12.70 -1.66 9.80
C ILE A 134 -12.53 -3.18 9.85
N LEU A 135 -11.37 -3.65 10.31
CA LEU A 135 -11.03 -5.08 10.37
C LEU A 135 -11.57 -5.77 11.63
N ALA A 136 -12.22 -5.03 12.53
CA ALA A 136 -12.69 -5.52 13.83
C ALA A 136 -11.59 -6.30 14.60
N THR A 137 -10.40 -5.73 14.64
CA THR A 137 -9.19 -6.35 15.21
C THR A 137 -8.47 -5.38 16.16
N HIS A 138 -7.29 -5.71 16.66
CA HIS A 138 -6.54 -4.86 17.60
C HIS A 138 -5.02 -4.89 17.35
N PRO A 139 -4.24 -3.94 17.92
CA PRO A 139 -2.78 -3.93 17.75
C PRO A 139 -2.14 -5.29 18.03
N GLY A 140 -1.26 -5.73 17.12
CA GLY A 140 -0.43 -6.93 17.26
C GLY A 140 -1.14 -8.27 17.07
N SER A 141 -2.44 -8.27 16.78
CA SER A 141 -3.20 -9.52 16.58
C SER A 141 -3.13 -10.07 15.15
N SER A 142 -2.92 -9.19 14.16
CA SER A 142 -2.81 -9.56 12.76
C SER A 142 -2.01 -8.51 11.98
N GLU A 143 -1.56 -8.90 10.79
CA GLU A 143 -1.06 -7.97 9.79
C GLU A 143 -2.20 -7.06 9.29
N VAL A 144 -1.83 -5.87 8.79
CA VAL A 144 -2.76 -4.95 8.13
C VAL A 144 -2.24 -4.65 6.74
N CYS A 145 -3.02 -5.04 5.72
CA CYS A 145 -2.71 -4.78 4.32
C CYS A 145 -3.67 -3.76 3.72
N HIS A 146 -3.16 -2.90 2.84
CA HIS A 146 -3.98 -2.00 2.05
C HIS A 146 -3.40 -1.79 0.65
N PHE A 147 -4.25 -1.35 -0.27
CA PHE A 147 -3.85 -0.98 -1.63
C PHE A 147 -3.58 0.53 -1.71
N PHE A 148 -2.69 0.90 -2.61
CA PHE A 148 -2.39 2.28 -2.96
C PHE A 148 -3.24 2.69 -4.18
N PRO A 149 -4.01 3.77 -4.14
CA PRO A 149 -4.66 4.33 -5.33
C PRO A 149 -3.64 4.82 -6.38
N GLU A 150 -4.09 5.07 -7.62
CA GLU A 150 -3.25 5.43 -8.78
C GLU A 150 -2.32 6.62 -8.54
N GLU A 151 -2.78 7.64 -7.80
CA GLU A 151 -2.01 8.86 -7.54
C GLU A 151 -1.07 8.75 -6.34
N HIS A 152 -1.02 7.60 -5.67
CA HIS A 152 -0.19 7.38 -4.50
C HIS A 152 1.11 6.68 -4.88
N LEU A 153 2.17 6.92 -4.11
CA LEU A 153 3.52 6.50 -4.44
C LEU A 153 4.07 5.53 -3.39
N VAL A 154 4.73 4.47 -3.83
CA VAL A 154 5.54 3.60 -2.97
C VAL A 154 6.97 3.60 -3.46
N TRP A 155 7.89 4.14 -2.65
CA TRP A 155 9.30 4.19 -2.96
C TRP A 155 10.02 3.00 -2.35
N LEU A 156 10.92 2.40 -3.12
CA LEU A 156 11.75 1.26 -2.73
C LEU A 156 13.23 1.52 -3.09
N PRO A 157 14.19 1.06 -2.28
CA PRO A 157 15.60 1.09 -2.66
C PRO A 157 15.83 0.21 -3.90
N ALA A 158 16.72 0.63 -4.81
CA ALA A 158 16.96 -0.07 -6.08
C ALA A 158 17.58 -1.47 -5.91
N GLU A 159 18.20 -1.76 -4.76
CA GLU A 159 18.83 -3.05 -4.46
C GLU A 159 17.84 -4.17 -4.12
N SER A 160 16.54 -3.87 -3.94
CA SER A 160 15.52 -4.87 -3.61
C SER A 160 15.08 -5.75 -4.80
N TYR A 161 15.67 -5.59 -6.00
CA TYR A 161 15.43 -6.42 -7.18
C TYR A 161 16.35 -7.65 -7.30
N SER A 162 17.00 -8.10 -6.22
CA SER A 162 17.69 -9.40 -6.23
C SER A 162 16.69 -10.57 -6.20
N GLN A 163 16.11 -10.83 -7.37
CA GLN A 163 15.77 -12.13 -7.94
C GLN A 163 15.78 -13.34 -6.98
N PHE A 164 14.64 -13.65 -6.37
CA PHE A 164 14.38 -14.99 -5.81
C PHE A 164 13.27 -15.68 -6.62
N PHE A 165 13.63 -16.19 -7.80
CA PHE A 165 12.89 -17.25 -8.45
C PHE A 165 13.17 -18.56 -7.70
N TYR A 166 12.36 -18.89 -6.70
CA TYR A 166 12.19 -20.29 -6.30
C TYR A 166 10.69 -20.61 -6.32
N CYS A 167 10.25 -21.17 -7.45
CA CYS A 167 9.01 -21.95 -7.49
C CYS A 167 9.15 -23.11 -6.50
N VAL A 168 8.40 -23.07 -5.40
CA VAL A 168 8.11 -24.26 -4.60
C VAL A 168 6.63 -24.58 -4.80
N LEU A 169 6.37 -25.59 -5.63
CA LEU A 169 5.06 -26.20 -5.76
C LEU A 169 4.73 -26.95 -4.47
N ILE A 170 3.58 -26.67 -3.84
CA ILE A 170 2.96 -27.56 -2.84
C ILE A 170 1.47 -27.67 -3.17
N PRO A 171 0.91 -28.90 -3.27
CA PRO A 171 -0.45 -29.15 -3.73
C PRO A 171 -1.53 -28.86 -2.67
N ASP A 172 -2.72 -28.60 -3.20
CA ASP A 172 -4.02 -28.26 -2.64
C ASP A 172 -4.51 -29.13 -1.46
N HIS A 173 -5.34 -28.56 -0.56
CA HIS A 173 -6.71 -29.05 -0.31
C HIS A 173 -7.46 -28.28 0.83
N HIS A 174 -8.71 -27.91 0.50
CA HIS A 174 -9.87 -27.60 1.38
C HIS A 174 -10.17 -26.14 1.80
N LYS A 175 -10.98 -25.50 0.93
CA LYS A 175 -12.14 -24.60 1.20
C LYS A 175 -12.35 -24.16 2.66
N LYS A 176 -11.83 -22.97 2.98
CA LYS A 176 -12.60 -21.76 3.35
C LYS A 176 -11.86 -20.60 2.69
N SER A 177 -12.54 -19.77 1.91
CA SER A 177 -11.88 -18.83 1.01
C SER A 177 -11.15 -17.71 1.80
N ALA A 178 -9.90 -17.98 2.11
CA ALA A 178 -8.87 -17.02 2.50
C ALA A 178 -7.66 -17.47 1.70
N ILE A 179 -7.18 -16.62 0.79
CA ILE A 179 -5.95 -16.91 0.08
C ILE A 179 -4.83 -16.46 1.00
N CYS A 180 -4.35 -17.38 1.84
CA CYS A 180 -3.18 -17.16 2.68
C CYS A 180 -1.95 -17.64 1.91
N PHE A 181 -1.12 -16.70 1.46
CA PHE A 181 0.22 -17.00 0.96
C PHE A 181 1.23 -16.64 2.05
N TYR A 182 2.08 -17.59 2.44
CA TYR A 182 3.21 -17.37 3.35
C TYR A 182 2.86 -16.52 4.60
N ARG A 183 1.91 -17.01 5.42
CA ARG A 183 1.37 -16.38 6.65
C ARG A 183 0.61 -15.05 6.47
N VAL A 184 0.64 -14.39 5.31
CA VAL A 184 -0.17 -13.20 5.05
C VAL A 184 -1.54 -13.63 4.55
N CYS A 185 -2.58 -13.46 5.37
CA CYS A 185 -3.95 -13.75 4.97
C CYS A 185 -4.61 -12.50 4.38
N PHE A 186 -4.79 -12.50 3.06
CA PHE A 186 -5.60 -11.51 2.35
C PHE A 186 -7.09 -11.85 2.59
N LEU A 187 -7.71 -11.22 3.59
CA LEU A 187 -9.14 -11.32 3.89
C LEU A 187 -9.94 -10.44 2.92
N PHE A 188 -10.00 -10.81 1.64
CA PHE A 188 -10.76 -10.05 0.66
C PHE A 188 -11.67 -10.97 -0.15
N HIS A 189 -12.96 -11.01 0.21
CA HIS A 189 -14.00 -11.47 -0.72
C HIS A 189 -14.43 -10.36 -1.69
N LYS A 190 -14.14 -9.10 -1.36
CA LYS A 190 -14.56 -7.90 -2.08
C LYS A 190 -13.56 -6.78 -1.78
N ILE A 191 -12.67 -6.48 -2.71
CA ILE A 191 -11.82 -5.28 -2.63
C ILE A 191 -12.62 -4.16 -3.30
N GLN A 192 -12.94 -3.11 -2.56
CA GLN A 192 -13.60 -1.91 -3.07
C GLN A 192 -12.65 -0.73 -2.87
N PHE A 193 -12.28 -0.05 -3.95
CA PHE A 193 -11.51 1.19 -3.86
C PHE A 193 -12.49 2.33 -3.56
N MET A 194 -12.37 2.95 -2.39
CA MET A 194 -13.13 4.14 -2.06
C MET A 194 -12.38 5.37 -2.56
N SER A 195 -13.07 6.25 -3.31
CA SER A 195 -12.57 7.59 -3.63
C SER A 195 -12.41 8.39 -2.33
N PRO A 196 -11.38 9.24 -2.19
CA PRO A 196 -11.38 10.25 -1.13
C PRO A 196 -12.61 11.16 -1.33
N VAL A 197 -13.32 11.42 -0.23
CA VAL A 197 -14.36 12.47 -0.14
C VAL A 197 -13.69 13.79 0.18
#